data_AF-A0AAV3Z2H5-F1
#
_entry.id   AF-A0AAV3Z2H5-F1
#
_cell.length_a   1.000
_cell.length_b   1.000
_cell.length_c   1.000
_cell.angle_alpha   90.00
_cell.angle_beta   90.00
_cell.angle_gamma   90.00
#
_symmetry.space_group_name_H-M   'P 1'
#
loop_
_entity.id
_entity.type
_entity.pdbx_description
1 polymer ?
#
loop_
_entity_poly.entity_id
_entity_poly.type
_entity_poly.pdbx_seq_one_letter_code
_entity_poly.pdbx_strand_id
1 'polypeptide(L)'
;MLVNLPQQSKDLLQANRLSVSRSDTPASRTAADMTIEQTINKHAKTSGGIVRFNRSLPAFYRWCVTRHNRAQYVSATYQMANIQSKKCETHKESSLSKRKLSEKADKKIMDTFSAFLNLFNTERKHLACISSGQKVPEDIADDLKVEDVGKKVLQRVCGYFISL
;
A
#
# COMPACT_ATOMS: atom_id res chain seq x y z
N MET A 1 30.86 21.16 -6.68
CA MET A 1 30.82 22.43 -7.43
C MET A 1 29.57 22.39 -8.31
N LEU A 2 28.48 23.06 -7.93
CA LEU A 2 27.26 23.11 -8.75
C LEU A 2 27.53 24.04 -9.93
N VAL A 3 27.62 23.48 -11.13
CA VAL A 3 27.77 24.25 -12.37
C VAL A 3 26.51 25.09 -12.55
N ASN A 4 26.63 26.40 -12.64
CA ASN A 4 25.45 27.26 -12.88
C ASN A 4 24.88 26.96 -14.28
N LEU A 5 23.57 26.75 -14.37
CA LEU A 5 22.90 26.62 -15.67
C LEU A 5 23.04 27.94 -16.46
N PRO A 6 23.26 27.87 -17.80
CA PRO A 6 23.20 29.05 -18.66
C PRO A 6 21.87 29.80 -18.51
N GLN A 7 21.88 31.14 -18.60
CA GLN A 7 20.70 31.97 -18.34
C GLN A 7 19.50 31.60 -19.22
N GLN A 8 19.74 31.38 -20.51
CA GLN A 8 18.71 30.94 -21.46
C GLN A 8 18.01 29.64 -21.02
N SER A 9 18.77 28.68 -20.48
CA SER A 9 18.22 27.41 -19.98
C SER A 9 17.39 27.62 -18.72
N LYS A 10 17.78 28.55 -17.84
CA LYS A 10 17.00 28.92 -16.65
C LYS A 10 15.67 29.57 -17.05
N ASP A 11 15.69 30.49 -18.01
CA ASP A 11 14.49 31.19 -18.48
C ASP A 11 13.48 30.22 -19.11
N LEU A 12 13.96 29.26 -19.90
CA LEU A 12 13.11 28.22 -20.49
C LEU A 12 12.49 27.30 -19.44
N LEU A 13 13.27 26.90 -18.41
CA LEU A 13 12.78 26.07 -17.31
C LEU A 13 11.75 26.82 -16.45
N GLN A 14 11.99 28.10 -16.14
CA GLN A 14 11.06 28.92 -15.37
C GLN A 14 9.76 29.18 -16.12
N ALA A 15 9.82 29.34 -17.44
CA ALA A 15 8.65 29.48 -18.30
C ALA A 15 7.94 28.14 -18.63
N ASN A 16 8.38 27.04 -18.02
CA ASN A 16 7.87 25.69 -18.25
C ASN A 16 7.87 25.28 -19.75
N ARG A 17 8.83 25.79 -20.53
CA ARG A 17 8.93 25.57 -21.98
C ARG A 17 9.76 24.34 -22.32
N LEU A 18 9.26 23.19 -21.89
CA LEU A 18 9.86 21.88 -22.13
C LEU A 18 9.42 21.33 -23.51
N SER A 19 10.17 21.69 -24.55
CA SER A 19 10.00 21.15 -25.91
C SER A 19 11.22 20.36 -26.34
N VAL A 20 10.99 19.26 -27.05
CA VAL A 20 12.03 18.38 -27.58
C VAL A 20 12.04 18.52 -29.10
N SER A 21 13.22 18.63 -29.71
CA SER A 21 13.39 18.50 -31.16
C SER A 21 14.03 17.15 -31.45
N ARG A 22 13.47 16.43 -32.43
CA ARG A 22 14.05 15.17 -32.93
C ARG A 22 14.84 15.35 -34.23
N SER A 23 14.89 16.58 -34.74
CA SER A 23 15.65 16.98 -35.93
C SER A 23 16.40 18.27 -35.64
N ASP A 24 17.40 18.58 -36.47
CA ASP A 24 18.18 19.82 -36.34
C ASP A 24 17.40 21.06 -36.85
N THR A 25 16.20 20.86 -37.38
CA THR A 25 15.32 21.93 -37.86
C THR A 25 14.72 22.73 -36.69
N PRO A 26 15.00 24.04 -36.56
CA PRO A 26 14.61 24.83 -35.38
C PRO A 26 13.08 24.87 -35.11
N ALA A 27 12.27 24.77 -36.16
CA ALA A 27 10.81 24.80 -36.08
C ALA A 27 10.16 23.42 -35.80
N SER A 28 10.95 22.36 -35.65
CA SER A 28 10.45 20.98 -35.47
C SER A 28 10.25 20.58 -33.99
N ARG A 29 10.20 21.56 -33.09
CA ARG A 29 10.04 21.33 -31.65
C ARG A 29 8.61 20.91 -31.32
N THR A 30 8.47 19.82 -30.58
CA THR A 30 7.18 19.32 -30.09
C THR A 30 7.19 19.29 -28.57
N ALA A 31 6.02 19.44 -27.94
CA ALA A 31 5.90 19.26 -26.50
C ALA A 31 6.47 17.89 -26.07
N ALA A 32 7.16 17.84 -24.92
CA ALA A 32 7.83 16.61 -24.47
C ALA A 32 6.85 15.44 -24.33
N ASP A 33 5.65 15.67 -23.79
CA ASP A 33 4.60 14.67 -23.63
C ASP A 33 4.15 14.08 -24.97
N MET A 34 3.83 14.95 -25.93
CA MET A 34 3.45 14.53 -27.28
C MET A 34 4.58 13.81 -28.02
N THR A 35 5.84 14.16 -27.71
CA THR A 35 7.00 13.44 -28.25
C THR A 35 7.10 12.03 -27.69
N ILE A 36 6.93 11.85 -26.38
CA ILE A 36 6.88 10.52 -25.73
C ILE A 36 5.75 9.69 -26.31
N GLU A 37 4.58 10.31 -26.50
CA GLU A 37 3.39 9.66 -27.04
C GLU A 37 3.61 9.17 -28.48
N GLN A 38 4.15 10.02 -29.35
CA GLN A 38 4.40 9.72 -30.76
C GLN A 38 5.64 8.85 -31.01
N THR A 39 6.43 8.54 -29.97
CA THR A 39 7.63 7.69 -30.08
C THR A 39 7.50 6.46 -29.18
N ILE A 40 7.91 6.58 -27.91
CA ILE A 40 8.01 5.48 -26.96
C ILE A 40 6.65 4.78 -26.80
N ASN A 41 5.57 5.54 -26.62
CA ASN A 41 4.25 4.95 -26.43
C ASN A 41 3.69 4.41 -27.74
N LYS A 42 3.86 5.12 -28.87
CA LYS A 42 3.45 4.63 -30.20
C LYS A 42 4.08 3.29 -30.54
N HIS A 43 5.37 3.11 -30.26
CA HIS A 43 6.07 1.83 -30.48
C HIS A 43 5.67 0.75 -29.47
N ALA A 44 5.12 1.12 -28.31
CA ALA A 44 4.59 0.19 -27.31
C ALA A 44 3.08 -0.11 -27.47
N LYS A 45 2.37 0.65 -28.32
CA LYS A 45 0.94 0.49 -28.59
C LYS A 45 0.71 -0.50 -29.74
N THR A 46 -0.26 -1.37 -29.54
CA THR A 46 -0.81 -2.28 -30.57
C THR A 46 -2.26 -1.87 -30.87
N SER A 47 -2.91 -2.50 -31.85
CA SER A 47 -4.29 -2.17 -32.28
C SER A 47 -5.34 -2.23 -31.16
N GLY A 48 -5.06 -2.92 -30.04
CA GLY A 48 -5.91 -2.97 -28.85
C GLY A 48 -5.46 -2.08 -27.68
N GLY A 49 -4.53 -1.14 -27.88
CA GLY A 49 -3.95 -0.30 -26.82
C GLY A 49 -2.53 -0.72 -26.41
N ILE A 50 -2.06 -0.26 -25.25
CA ILE A 50 -0.76 -0.65 -24.67
C ILE A 50 -0.91 -2.08 -24.13
N VAL A 51 -0.62 -3.08 -24.96
CA VAL A 51 -0.90 -4.49 -24.62
C VAL A 51 0.19 -5.10 -23.74
N ARG A 52 1.41 -4.54 -23.67
CA ARG A 52 2.50 -5.07 -22.85
C ARG A 52 3.45 -3.97 -22.37
N PHE A 53 3.56 -3.79 -21.05
CA PHE A 53 4.84 -3.39 -20.48
C PHE A 53 5.89 -4.42 -20.90
N ASN A 54 7.09 -3.97 -21.24
CA ASN A 54 8.21 -4.85 -21.60
C ASN A 54 8.33 -5.99 -20.55
N ARG A 55 8.14 -7.25 -20.97
CA ARG A 55 8.29 -8.44 -20.11
C ARG A 55 9.75 -8.73 -19.73
N SER A 56 10.69 -7.93 -20.21
CA SER A 56 12.07 -7.94 -19.73
C SER A 56 12.08 -7.50 -18.27
N LEU A 57 12.05 -8.48 -17.38
CA LEU A 57 12.27 -8.31 -15.95
C LEU A 57 13.51 -7.44 -15.66
N PRO A 58 14.64 -7.57 -16.38
CA PRO A 58 15.77 -6.65 -16.25
C PRO A 58 15.45 -5.18 -16.56
N ALA A 59 14.64 -4.90 -17.58
CA ALA A 59 14.24 -3.54 -17.93
C ALA A 59 13.32 -2.93 -16.86
N PHE A 60 12.42 -3.72 -16.29
CA PHE A 60 11.58 -3.32 -15.15
C PHE A 60 12.43 -3.01 -13.91
N TYR A 61 13.36 -3.89 -13.54
CA TYR A 61 14.27 -3.64 -12.42
C TYR A 61 15.13 -2.40 -12.64
N ARG A 62 15.70 -2.22 -13.84
CA ARG A 62 16.43 -0.98 -14.18
C ARG A 62 15.54 0.25 -14.04
N TRP A 63 14.28 0.18 -14.45
CA TRP A 63 13.35 1.31 -14.28
C TRP A 63 13.07 1.60 -12.80
N CYS A 64 12.73 0.58 -12.01
CA CYS A 64 12.48 0.71 -10.57
C CYS A 64 13.70 1.27 -9.81
N VAL A 65 14.89 0.72 -10.10
CA VAL A 65 16.15 1.12 -9.47
C VAL A 65 16.57 2.50 -9.93
N THR A 66 16.44 2.88 -11.20
CA THR A 66 16.90 4.21 -11.66
C THR A 66 15.90 5.33 -11.37
N ARG A 67 14.67 5.02 -10.95
CA ARG A 67 13.62 6.02 -10.71
C ARG A 67 14.02 7.07 -9.68
N HIS A 68 14.59 6.65 -8.55
CA HIS A 68 15.01 7.60 -7.51
C HIS A 68 16.17 8.47 -7.98
N ASN A 69 17.13 7.93 -8.73
CA ASN A 69 18.23 8.69 -9.32
C ASN A 69 17.72 9.73 -10.32
N ARG A 70 16.75 9.37 -11.18
CA ARG A 70 16.10 10.34 -12.08
C ARG A 70 15.39 11.46 -11.32
N ALA A 71 14.69 11.14 -10.23
CA ALA A 71 14.07 12.14 -9.38
C ALA A 71 15.10 13.08 -8.73
N GLN A 72 16.25 12.54 -8.28
CA GLN A 72 17.35 13.34 -7.75
C GLN A 72 17.94 14.28 -8.82
N TYR A 73 18.18 13.80 -10.04
CA TYR A 73 18.68 14.65 -11.14
C TYR A 73 17.72 15.76 -11.50
N VAL A 74 16.42 15.47 -11.57
CA VAL A 74 15.38 16.47 -11.80
C VAL A 74 15.36 17.51 -10.67
N SER A 75 15.43 17.06 -9.40
CA SER A 75 15.50 17.94 -8.23
C SER A 75 16.74 18.85 -8.27
N ALA A 76 17.92 18.28 -8.54
CA ALA A 76 19.16 19.04 -8.69
C ALA A 76 19.07 20.06 -9.84
N THR A 77 18.45 19.69 -10.96
CA THR A 77 18.25 20.60 -12.11
C THR A 77 17.35 21.77 -11.75
N TYR A 78 16.26 21.53 -11.01
CA TYR A 78 15.38 22.59 -10.51
C TYR A 78 16.09 23.49 -9.49
N GLN A 79 16.90 22.92 -8.60
CA GLN A 79 17.74 23.69 -7.67
C GLN A 79 18.74 24.58 -8.40
N MET A 80 19.43 24.06 -9.42
CA MET A 80 20.35 24.83 -10.27
C MET A 80 19.64 25.96 -11.03
N ALA A 81 18.34 25.81 -11.32
CA ALA A 81 17.51 26.82 -11.97
C ALA A 81 16.84 27.81 -10.99
N ASN A 82 17.10 27.69 -9.68
CA ASN A 82 16.40 28.43 -8.61
C ASN A 82 14.87 28.28 -8.67
N ILE A 83 14.38 27.17 -9.23
CA ILE A 83 12.95 26.85 -9.26
C ILE A 83 12.62 26.14 -7.95
N GLN A 84 12.30 26.93 -6.94
CA GLN A 84 11.77 26.44 -5.67
C GLN A 84 10.34 25.95 -5.91
N SER A 85 10.08 24.66 -5.77
CA SER A 85 8.71 24.15 -5.80
C SER A 85 7.93 24.77 -4.63
N LYS A 86 7.06 25.74 -4.91
CA LYS A 86 6.34 26.53 -3.87
C LYS A 86 5.44 25.70 -2.93
N LYS A 87 5.26 24.42 -3.20
CA LYS A 87 4.86 23.38 -2.27
C LYS A 87 5.45 22.11 -2.85
N CYS A 88 6.24 21.38 -2.07
CA CYS A 88 6.35 19.95 -2.32
C CYS A 88 4.95 19.40 -2.09
N GLU A 89 4.14 19.27 -3.14
CA GLU A 89 2.89 18.54 -3.04
C GLU A 89 3.28 17.13 -2.66
N THR A 90 3.18 16.87 -1.35
CA THR A 90 3.39 15.55 -0.79
C THR A 90 2.52 14.60 -1.59
N HIS A 91 3.12 13.51 -2.06
CA HIS A 91 2.45 12.49 -2.86
C HIS A 91 1.05 12.21 -2.31
N LYS A 92 0.01 12.04 -3.14
CA LYS A 92 -1.40 11.92 -2.71
C LYS A 92 -1.62 10.92 -1.57
N GLU A 93 -0.85 9.84 -1.53
CA GLU A 93 -0.89 8.82 -0.45
C GLU A 93 -0.32 9.31 0.90
N SER A 94 0.54 10.32 0.89
CA SER A 94 1.06 11.00 2.09
C SER A 94 0.18 12.16 2.57
N SER A 95 -0.99 12.35 1.97
CA SER A 95 -1.94 13.37 2.40
C SER A 95 -2.44 13.10 3.82
N LEU A 96 -2.78 14.17 4.55
CA LEU A 96 -3.30 14.10 5.92
C LEU A 96 -4.54 13.20 6.02
N SER A 97 -5.43 13.24 5.02
CA SER A 97 -6.63 12.41 4.97
C SER A 97 -6.31 10.92 4.90
N LYS A 98 -5.29 10.54 4.11
CA LYS A 98 -4.84 9.15 3.98
C LYS A 98 -4.16 8.66 5.25
N ARG A 99 -3.34 9.50 5.90
CA ARG A 99 -2.74 9.19 7.21
C ARG A 99 -3.79 8.92 8.27
N LYS A 100 -4.79 9.80 8.40
CA LYS A 100 -5.90 9.62 9.35
C LYS A 100 -6.71 8.34 9.10
N LEU A 101 -6.91 7.98 7.82
CA LEU A 101 -7.59 6.73 7.46
C LEU A 101 -6.78 5.51 7.90
N SER A 102 -5.46 5.53 7.67
CA SER A 102 -4.55 4.46 8.10
C SER A 102 -4.53 4.33 9.62
N GLU A 103 -4.36 5.43 10.35
CA GLU A 103 -4.39 5.44 11.82
C GLU A 103 -5.71 4.88 12.38
N LYS A 104 -6.83 5.17 11.73
CA LYS A 104 -8.14 4.62 12.12
C LYS A 104 -8.21 3.10 11.90
N ALA A 105 -7.63 2.61 10.80
CA ALA A 105 -7.55 1.18 10.53
C ALA A 105 -6.66 0.47 11.55
N ASP A 106 -5.51 1.04 11.87
CA ASP A 106 -4.57 0.51 12.86
C ASP A 106 -5.23 0.42 14.24
N LYS A 107 -5.94 1.49 14.68
CA LYS A 107 -6.72 1.47 15.91
C LYS A 107 -7.76 0.36 15.93
N LYS A 108 -8.51 0.17 14.83
CA LYS A 108 -9.51 -0.89 14.74
C LYS A 108 -8.89 -2.29 14.89
N ILE A 109 -7.70 -2.51 14.33
CA ILE A 109 -6.97 -3.77 14.47
C ILE A 109 -6.55 -3.97 15.93
N MET A 110 -5.98 -2.96 16.56
CA MET A 110 -5.56 -3.01 17.98
C MET A 110 -6.74 -3.22 18.94
N ASP A 111 -7.87 -2.57 18.68
CA ASP A 111 -9.12 -2.75 19.43
C ASP A 111 -9.63 -4.18 19.28
N THR A 112 -9.52 -4.75 18.07
CA THR A 112 -9.90 -6.15 17.82
C THR A 112 -9.02 -7.09 18.65
N PHE A 113 -7.69 -6.95 18.61
CA PHE A 113 -6.79 -7.78 19.41
C PHE A 113 -7.03 -7.63 20.93
N SER A 114 -7.35 -6.43 21.40
CA SER A 114 -7.68 -6.18 22.81
C SER A 114 -9.01 -6.82 23.23
N ALA A 115 -9.97 -6.91 22.31
CA ALA A 115 -11.26 -7.54 22.53
C ALA A 115 -11.22 -9.07 22.46
N PHE A 116 -10.19 -9.65 21.84
CA PHE A 116 -10.00 -11.10 21.85
C PHE A 116 -9.70 -11.56 23.28
N LEU A 117 -10.52 -12.49 23.78
CA LEU A 117 -10.19 -13.17 25.02
C LEU A 117 -8.92 -13.97 24.75
N ASN A 118 -7.87 -13.71 25.54
CA ASN A 118 -6.73 -14.63 25.63
C ASN A 118 -7.33 -16.00 25.93
N LEU A 119 -7.10 -17.02 25.08
CA LEU A 119 -7.65 -18.39 25.15
C LEU A 119 -6.82 -19.37 26.00
N PHE A 120 -5.62 -18.99 26.43
CA PHE A 120 -4.70 -19.85 27.21
C PHE A 120 -4.59 -19.54 28.71
N ASN A 121 -5.18 -18.44 29.19
CA ASN A 121 -5.47 -18.24 30.61
C ASN A 121 -6.28 -19.41 31.22
N THR A 122 -5.66 -20.10 32.18
CA THR A 122 -6.15 -21.30 32.85
C THR A 122 -7.24 -21.02 33.89
N GLU A 123 -7.45 -19.76 34.30
CA GLU A 123 -8.41 -19.39 35.36
C GLU A 123 -9.84 -19.13 34.85
N ARG A 124 -10.13 -19.42 33.57
CA ARG A 124 -11.45 -19.08 33.00
C ARG A 124 -12.56 -20.01 33.48
N LYS A 125 -13.67 -19.39 33.89
CA LYS A 125 -14.93 -20.07 34.27
C LYS A 125 -15.94 -20.19 33.12
N HIS A 126 -15.66 -19.60 31.95
CA HIS A 126 -16.58 -19.52 30.83
C HIS A 126 -15.98 -20.17 29.58
N LEU A 127 -16.83 -20.86 28.80
CA LEU A 127 -16.45 -21.40 27.49
C LEU A 127 -16.21 -20.25 26.51
N ALA A 128 -15.19 -20.41 25.67
CA ALA A 128 -14.82 -19.44 24.63
C ALA A 128 -14.66 -20.16 23.29
N CYS A 129 -15.09 -19.49 22.22
CA CYS A 129 -14.91 -20.01 20.87
C CYS A 129 -13.45 -19.86 20.43
N ILE A 130 -12.82 -20.95 20.01
CA ILE A 130 -11.39 -20.96 19.63
C ILE A 130 -11.14 -20.13 18.36
N SER A 131 -12.08 -20.15 17.41
CA SER A 131 -11.91 -19.43 16.14
C SER A 131 -12.17 -17.93 16.25
N SER A 132 -13.08 -17.50 17.13
CA SER A 132 -13.43 -16.08 17.29
C SER A 132 -12.85 -15.42 18.54
N GLY A 133 -12.31 -16.20 19.50
CA GLY A 133 -11.81 -15.69 20.77
C GLY A 133 -12.87 -14.98 21.62
N GLN A 134 -14.16 -15.26 21.39
CA GLN A 134 -15.28 -14.64 22.09
C GLN A 134 -15.93 -15.58 23.11
N LYS A 135 -16.56 -15.00 24.13
CA LYS A 135 -17.34 -15.74 25.15
C LYS A 135 -18.51 -16.44 24.45
N VAL A 136 -18.66 -17.74 24.71
CA VAL A 136 -19.83 -18.49 24.23
C VAL A 136 -21.06 -18.02 25.02
N PRO A 137 -22.18 -17.71 24.35
CA PRO A 137 -23.46 -17.43 24.99
C PRO A 137 -23.84 -18.51 26.02
N GLU A 138 -24.49 -18.12 27.11
CA GLU A 138 -24.75 -19.01 28.26
C GLU A 138 -25.73 -20.14 27.93
N ASP A 139 -26.68 -19.90 27.01
CA ASP A 139 -27.61 -20.90 26.47
C ASP A 139 -26.87 -22.04 25.74
N ILE A 140 -25.91 -21.72 24.88
CA ILE A 140 -25.09 -22.70 24.16
C ILE A 140 -24.09 -23.36 25.12
N ALA A 141 -23.55 -22.60 26.07
CA ALA A 141 -22.59 -23.11 27.03
C ALA A 141 -23.19 -24.18 27.97
N ASP A 142 -24.46 -24.08 28.30
CA ASP A 142 -25.15 -25.06 29.14
C ASP A 142 -25.56 -26.32 28.36
N ASP A 143 -25.88 -26.18 27.06
CA ASP A 143 -26.10 -27.32 26.15
C ASP A 143 -24.82 -28.15 25.94
N LEU A 144 -23.65 -27.49 25.89
CA LEU A 144 -22.36 -28.18 25.79
C LEU A 144 -21.93 -28.91 27.08
N LYS A 145 -22.53 -28.60 28.24
CA LYS A 145 -22.26 -29.26 29.54
C LYS A 145 -23.16 -30.47 29.80
N VAL A 146 -24.01 -30.85 28.84
CA VAL A 146 -24.99 -31.93 29.00
C VAL A 146 -24.32 -33.26 29.35
N GLU A 147 -23.10 -33.53 28.89
CA GLU A 147 -22.36 -34.74 29.21
C GLU A 147 -21.99 -34.84 30.70
N ASP A 148 -21.55 -33.74 31.32
CA ASP A 148 -21.22 -33.69 32.75
C ASP A 148 -22.47 -33.83 33.62
N VAL A 149 -23.58 -33.26 33.19
CA VAL A 149 -24.89 -33.42 33.83
C VAL A 149 -25.34 -34.88 33.72
N GLY A 150 -25.21 -35.48 32.54
CA GLY A 150 -25.52 -36.88 32.30
C GLY A 150 -24.69 -37.83 33.17
N LYS A 151 -23.37 -37.60 33.28
CA LYS A 151 -22.48 -38.37 34.15
C LYS A 151 -22.89 -38.27 35.62
N LYS A 152 -23.24 -37.08 36.11
CA LYS A 152 -23.73 -36.89 37.50
C LYS A 152 -25.04 -37.63 37.77
N VAL A 153 -25.98 -37.63 36.81
CA VAL A 153 -27.25 -38.35 36.93
C VAL A 153 -27.01 -39.86 36.90
N LEU A 154 -26.19 -40.36 35.97
CA LEU A 154 -25.79 -41.76 35.89
C LEU A 154 -25.13 -42.24 37.18
N GLN A 155 -24.21 -41.45 37.74
CA GLN A 155 -23.55 -41.79 39.01
C GLN A 155 -24.55 -41.86 40.17
N ARG A 156 -25.57 -40.98 40.18
CA ARG A 156 -26.62 -40.97 41.21
C ARG A 156 -27.58 -42.16 41.08
N VAL A 157 -27.83 -42.65 39.86
CA VAL A 157 -28.78 -43.75 39.58
C VAL A 157 -28.11 -45.12 39.66
N CYS A 158 -26.89 -45.28 39.13
CA CYS A 158 -26.23 -46.58 39.01
C CYS A 158 -25.15 -46.86 40.08
N GLY A 159 -24.76 -45.87 40.88
CA GLY A 159 -23.81 -46.06 42.00
C GLY A 159 -22.34 -46.34 41.61
N TYR A 160 -22.02 -46.44 40.33
CA TYR A 160 -20.65 -46.61 39.82
C TYR A 160 -20.23 -45.48 38.87
N PHE A 161 -18.94 -45.13 38.92
CA PHE A 161 -18.32 -44.15 38.04
C PHE A 161 -17.91 -44.82 36.73
N ILE A 162 -18.51 -44.43 35.61
CA ILE A 162 -18.13 -44.92 34.29
C ILE A 162 -17.24 -43.86 33.64
N SER A 163 -15.93 -44.07 33.62
CA SER A 163 -15.01 -43.30 32.78
C SER A 163 -14.98 -43.92 31.38
N LEU A 164 -15.37 -43.16 30.37
CA LEU A 164 -15.01 -43.42 28.98
C LEU A 164 -13.58 -42.95 28.73
#